data_AF-A0A7J5ASQ0-F1
#
_entry.id   AF-A0A7J5ASQ0-F1
#
_cell.length_a   1.000
_cell.length_b   1.000
_cell.length_c   1.000
_cell.angle_alpha   90.00
_cell.angle_beta   90.00
_cell.angle_gamma   90.00
#
_symmetry.space_group_name_H-M   'P 1'
#
loop_
_entity.id
_entity.type
_entity.pdbx_description
1 polymer ?
#
loop_
_entity_poly.entity_id
_entity_poly.type
_entity_poly.pdbx_seq_one_letter_code
_entity_poly.pdbx_strand_id
1 'polypeptide(L)'
;MAECIACGEYTKFHGGFCFSCYKKQENSKNILVLEKPKSKKKTDSKPKENPWISGIIKGRIAETIIEELFRSLGFQVFSYGMENSIPGIKDLLKGVRGDVAKNIRQMPDFVIFKDNQAHFIEVKYRANGELKLKDITRYGDYPFENALFILVTKKHIKCISYEELEQGKEITPTSHNYLGKRKEFDTDKDLIIEYCKYAVKFFENT
;
A
#
# COMPACT_ATOMS: atom_id res chain seq x y z
N MET A 1 -17.99 2.78 -42.62
CA MET A 1 -17.01 1.84 -42.01
C MET A 1 -15.63 2.42 -42.26
N ALA A 2 -14.69 2.31 -41.32
CA ALA A 2 -13.33 2.82 -41.54
C ALA A 2 -12.55 1.84 -42.44
N GLU A 3 -11.81 2.37 -43.40
CA GLU A 3 -11.09 1.60 -44.42
C GLU A 3 -9.57 1.78 -44.26
N CYS A 4 -8.85 0.69 -44.50
CA CYS A 4 -7.41 0.62 -44.39
C CYS A 4 -6.76 1.51 -45.45
N ILE A 5 -5.88 2.41 -45.02
CA ILE A 5 -5.22 3.35 -45.93
C ILE A 5 -4.30 2.68 -46.97
N ALA A 6 -3.93 1.41 -46.79
CA ALA A 6 -3.06 0.68 -47.72
C ALA A 6 -3.80 -0.27 -48.67
N CYS A 7 -4.94 -0.83 -48.28
CA CYS A 7 -5.62 -1.88 -49.07
C CYS A 7 -7.14 -1.73 -49.16
N GLY A 8 -7.73 -0.74 -48.50
CA GLY A 8 -9.18 -0.51 -48.50
C GLY A 8 -10.01 -1.50 -47.67
N GLU A 9 -9.40 -2.52 -47.05
CA GLU A 9 -10.13 -3.44 -46.16
C GLU A 9 -10.65 -2.74 -44.90
N TYR A 10 -11.68 -3.32 -44.29
CA TYR A 10 -12.21 -2.84 -43.02
C TYR A 10 -11.12 -2.72 -41.94
N THR A 11 -11.07 -1.57 -41.29
CA THR A 11 -10.25 -1.33 -40.11
C THR A 11 -11.10 -0.73 -39.00
N LYS A 12 -10.67 -0.94 -37.75
CA LYS A 12 -11.34 -0.40 -36.57
C LYS A 12 -11.07 1.10 -36.38
N PHE A 13 -10.02 1.64 -37.01
CA PHE A 13 -9.54 3.01 -36.79
C PHE A 13 -9.57 3.83 -38.08
N HIS A 14 -10.23 5.00 -38.07
CA HIS A 14 -10.19 5.93 -39.20
C HIS A 14 -8.75 6.40 -39.45
N GLY A 15 -8.27 6.23 -40.69
CA GLY A 15 -6.89 6.56 -41.07
C GLY A 15 -5.83 5.53 -40.63
N GLY A 16 -6.25 4.35 -40.13
CA GLY A 16 -5.33 3.29 -39.69
C GLY A 16 -5.08 2.21 -40.75
N PHE A 17 -4.06 1.37 -40.51
CA PHE A 17 -3.83 0.15 -41.28
C PHE A 17 -4.68 -1.01 -40.75
N CYS A 18 -5.08 -1.95 -41.62
CA CYS A 18 -5.59 -3.25 -41.18
C CYS A 18 -4.44 -4.10 -40.58
N PHE A 19 -4.80 -5.14 -39.84
CA PHE A 19 -3.85 -6.00 -39.14
C PHE A 19 -2.77 -6.58 -40.07
N SER A 20 -3.18 -7.02 -41.27
CA SER A 20 -2.29 -7.59 -42.29
C SER A 20 -1.28 -6.56 -42.82
N CYS A 21 -1.72 -5.33 -43.08
CA CYS A 21 -0.86 -4.24 -43.57
C CYS A 21 0.07 -3.70 -42.48
N TYR A 22 -0.40 -3.63 -41.24
CA TYR A 22 0.42 -3.24 -40.08
C TYR A 22 1.61 -4.21 -39.89
N LYS A 23 1.33 -5.52 -39.91
CA LYS A 23 2.36 -6.56 -39.73
C LYS A 23 3.38 -6.63 -40.88
N LYS A 24 2.96 -6.28 -42.10
CA LYS A 24 3.88 -6.15 -43.25
C LYS A 24 4.84 -4.97 -43.09
N GLN A 25 4.42 -3.87 -42.45
CA GLN A 25 5.32 -2.74 -42.18
C GLN A 25 6.35 -3.05 -41.09
N GLU A 26 6.00 -3.84 -40.06
CA GLU A 26 6.95 -4.27 -39.03
C GLU A 26 8.09 -5.13 -39.59
N ASN A 27 7.82 -5.95 -40.63
CA ASN A 27 8.83 -6.82 -41.24
C ASN A 27 9.79 -6.12 -42.23
N SER A 28 9.61 -4.83 -42.53
CA SER A 28 10.42 -4.11 -43.54
C SER A 28 11.29 -2.97 -42.99
N LYS A 29 11.45 -2.82 -41.67
CA LYS A 29 12.34 -1.81 -41.09
C LYS A 29 13.45 -2.43 -40.24
N ASN A 30 14.59 -2.68 -40.88
CA ASN A 30 15.88 -2.79 -40.21
C ASN A 30 16.45 -1.38 -39.91
N ILE A 31 16.46 -1.06 -38.61
CA ILE A 31 17.50 -0.39 -37.80
C ILE A 31 17.92 1.07 -38.14
N LEU A 32 17.59 1.98 -37.21
CA LEU A 32 18.57 2.86 -36.54
C LEU A 32 18.09 3.11 -35.08
N VAL A 33 18.52 2.26 -34.15
CA VAL A 33 18.46 2.54 -32.71
C VAL A 33 19.87 2.47 -32.17
N LEU A 34 20.30 3.58 -31.58
CA LEU A 34 21.58 3.78 -30.90
C LEU A 34 21.88 2.64 -29.92
N GLU A 35 23.12 2.16 -29.99
CA GLU A 35 23.66 1.05 -29.22
C GLU A 35 23.56 1.27 -27.70
N LYS A 36 22.95 0.30 -27.00
CA LYS A 36 23.25 -0.01 -25.60
C LYS A 36 23.85 -1.43 -25.53
N PRO A 37 24.83 -1.67 -24.65
CA PRO A 37 25.75 -2.79 -24.78
C PRO A 37 25.12 -4.16 -24.56
N LYS A 38 25.71 -5.12 -25.28
CA LYS A 38 25.36 -6.53 -25.46
C LYS A 38 24.95 -7.26 -24.17
N SER A 39 23.74 -7.81 -24.18
CA SER A 39 23.24 -8.80 -23.21
C SER A 39 24.06 -10.09 -23.30
N LYS A 40 24.77 -10.41 -22.22
CA LYS A 40 25.32 -11.76 -21.97
C LYS A 40 24.16 -12.74 -21.69
N LYS A 41 24.31 -13.94 -22.25
CA LYS A 41 23.61 -15.23 -22.00
C LYS A 41 22.41 -15.18 -21.03
N LYS A 42 21.23 -15.51 -21.57
CA LYS A 42 20.00 -15.83 -20.82
C LYS A 42 20.26 -16.94 -19.81
N THR A 43 20.42 -16.57 -18.55
CA THR A 43 20.03 -17.40 -17.42
C THR A 43 18.53 -17.17 -17.18
N ASP A 44 17.81 -18.25 -16.88
CA ASP A 44 16.41 -18.20 -16.47
C ASP A 44 16.24 -17.21 -15.31
N SER A 45 15.75 -16.02 -15.61
CA SER A 45 15.49 -14.97 -14.63
C SER A 45 13.99 -14.89 -14.45
N LYS A 46 13.53 -15.29 -13.26
CA LYS A 46 12.14 -15.08 -12.80
C LYS A 46 11.72 -13.63 -13.10
N PRO A 47 10.48 -13.38 -13.52
CA PRO A 47 10.01 -12.02 -13.74
C PRO A 47 10.20 -11.20 -12.47
N LYS A 48 10.94 -10.08 -12.55
CA LYS A 48 11.10 -9.15 -11.43
C LYS A 48 9.72 -8.60 -11.06
N GLU A 49 9.30 -8.84 -9.83
CA GLU A 49 8.06 -8.29 -9.28
C GLU A 49 8.02 -6.77 -9.42
N ASN A 50 6.83 -6.23 -9.72
CA ASN A 50 6.60 -4.79 -9.73
C ASN A 50 6.59 -4.27 -8.27
N PRO A 51 7.55 -3.40 -7.88
CA PRO A 51 7.69 -2.96 -6.49
C PRO A 51 6.46 -2.22 -5.94
N TRP A 52 5.74 -1.50 -6.80
CA TRP A 52 4.55 -0.74 -6.41
C TRP A 52 3.38 -1.68 -6.06
N ILE A 53 3.13 -2.66 -6.92
CA ILE A 53 2.08 -3.68 -6.70
C ILE A 53 2.41 -4.48 -5.44
N SER A 54 3.68 -4.89 -5.28
CA SER A 54 4.17 -5.59 -4.09
C SER A 54 3.92 -4.76 -2.82
N GLY A 55 4.16 -3.45 -2.84
CA GLY A 55 3.89 -2.56 -1.71
C GLY A 55 2.41 -2.49 -1.31
N ILE A 56 1.50 -2.41 -2.29
CA ILE A 56 0.04 -2.40 -2.03
C ILE A 56 -0.42 -3.71 -1.42
N ILE A 57 0.04 -4.84 -1.97
CA ILE A 57 -0.30 -6.17 -1.45
C ILE A 57 0.18 -6.31 -0.01
N LYS A 58 1.42 -5.89 0.29
CA LYS A 58 1.95 -5.93 1.66
C LYS A 58 1.14 -5.06 2.63
N GLY A 59 0.70 -3.88 2.19
CA GLY A 59 -0.19 -3.00 2.96
C GLY A 59 -1.49 -3.71 3.32
N ARG A 60 -2.20 -4.26 2.31
CA ARG A 60 -3.45 -5.00 2.53
C ARG A 60 -3.30 -6.20 3.45
N ILE A 61 -2.22 -6.98 3.29
CA ILE A 61 -1.94 -8.10 4.19
C ILE A 61 -1.74 -7.60 5.62
N ALA A 62 -0.99 -6.51 5.81
CA ALA A 62 -0.78 -5.94 7.14
C ALA A 62 -2.09 -5.44 7.75
N GLU A 63 -2.94 -4.75 6.98
CA GLU A 63 -4.28 -4.32 7.40
C GLU A 63 -5.13 -5.52 7.85
N THR A 64 -5.19 -6.59 7.05
CA THR A 64 -5.94 -7.81 7.40
C THR A 64 -5.42 -8.48 8.67
N ILE A 65 -4.10 -8.59 8.85
CA ILE A 65 -3.51 -9.15 10.08
C ILE A 65 -3.97 -8.34 11.32
N ILE A 66 -3.99 -7.02 11.21
CA ILE A 66 -4.38 -6.14 12.33
C ILE A 66 -5.89 -6.16 12.57
N GLU A 67 -6.70 -6.19 11.52
CA GLU A 67 -8.15 -6.33 11.63
C GLU A 67 -8.52 -7.60 12.41
N GLU A 68 -8.02 -8.75 11.97
CA GLU A 68 -8.32 -10.05 12.60
C GLU A 68 -7.78 -10.14 14.03
N LEU A 69 -6.60 -9.53 14.29
CA LEU A 69 -6.04 -9.44 15.63
C LEU A 69 -6.98 -8.70 16.59
N PHE A 70 -7.47 -7.52 16.20
CA PHE A 70 -8.38 -6.75 17.05
C PHE A 70 -9.75 -7.43 17.20
N ARG A 71 -10.28 -8.06 16.14
CA ARG A 71 -11.49 -8.89 16.25
C ARG A 71 -11.31 -10.01 17.28
N SER A 72 -10.15 -10.67 17.27
CA SER A 72 -9.80 -11.74 18.20
C SER A 72 -9.61 -11.25 19.65
N LEU A 73 -9.17 -9.99 19.83
CA LEU A 73 -9.14 -9.29 21.13
C LEU A 73 -10.53 -8.81 21.60
N GLY A 74 -11.59 -9.07 20.83
CA GLY A 74 -12.97 -8.71 21.16
C GLY A 74 -13.37 -7.30 20.77
N PHE A 75 -12.60 -6.61 19.94
CA PHE A 75 -12.99 -5.29 19.41
C PHE A 75 -13.96 -5.43 18.25
N GLN A 76 -14.89 -4.47 18.16
CA GLN A 76 -15.62 -4.21 16.92
C GLN A 76 -14.72 -3.40 16.00
N VAL A 77 -14.43 -3.92 14.81
CA VAL A 77 -13.51 -3.29 13.83
C VAL A 77 -14.30 -2.83 12.61
N PHE A 78 -14.20 -1.54 12.31
CA PHE A 78 -14.84 -0.89 11.16
C PHE A 78 -13.78 -0.28 10.24
N SER A 79 -13.82 -0.62 8.95
CA SER A 79 -12.99 0.06 7.94
C SER A 79 -13.42 1.53 7.84
N TYR A 80 -12.46 2.43 8.02
CA TYR A 80 -12.69 3.88 8.01
C TYR A 80 -12.02 4.56 6.80
N GLY A 81 -10.94 3.99 6.27
CA GLY A 81 -10.25 4.51 5.09
C GLY A 81 -11.17 4.64 3.87
N MET A 82 -11.13 5.80 3.22
CA MET A 82 -12.04 6.11 2.10
C MET A 82 -11.76 5.29 0.84
N GLU A 83 -10.53 4.80 0.66
CA GLU A 83 -10.19 3.83 -0.40
C GLU A 83 -11.03 2.55 -0.36
N ASN A 84 -11.48 2.16 0.83
CA ASN A 84 -12.23 0.94 1.05
C ASN A 84 -13.73 1.17 0.87
N SER A 85 -14.20 2.41 1.04
CA SER A 85 -15.61 2.78 0.93
C SER A 85 -16.03 3.18 -0.50
N ILE A 86 -15.14 3.83 -1.27
CA ILE A 86 -15.48 4.30 -2.62
C ILE A 86 -14.34 3.93 -3.60
N PRO A 87 -14.55 2.92 -4.47
CA PRO A 87 -13.60 2.59 -5.53
C PRO A 87 -13.29 3.79 -6.41
N GLY A 88 -12.00 4.04 -6.69
CA GLY A 88 -11.56 5.12 -7.58
C GLY A 88 -11.51 6.51 -6.93
N ILE A 89 -11.88 6.68 -5.64
CA ILE A 89 -11.83 7.99 -5.00
C ILE A 89 -10.41 8.58 -4.92
N LYS A 90 -9.38 7.72 -4.78
CA LYS A 90 -7.98 8.17 -4.87
C LYS A 90 -7.67 8.82 -6.22
N ASP A 91 -8.23 8.33 -7.32
CA ASP A 91 -8.04 8.90 -8.65
C ASP A 91 -8.84 10.18 -8.84
N LEU A 92 -10.06 10.25 -8.31
CA LEU A 92 -10.87 11.47 -8.30
C LEU A 92 -10.23 12.60 -7.47
N LEU A 93 -9.54 12.23 -6.39
CA LEU A 93 -8.82 13.18 -5.55
C LEU A 93 -7.45 13.56 -6.11
N LYS A 94 -6.94 12.91 -7.17
CA LYS A 94 -5.68 13.34 -7.82
C LYS A 94 -5.91 14.68 -8.50
N GLY A 95 -5.11 15.68 -8.14
CA GLY A 95 -5.18 17.03 -8.72
C GLY A 95 -6.20 17.96 -8.06
N VAL A 96 -7.10 17.45 -7.22
CA VAL A 96 -8.00 18.28 -6.40
C VAL A 96 -7.18 18.89 -5.26
N ARG A 97 -7.02 20.22 -5.31
CA ARG A 97 -6.40 21.03 -4.26
C ARG A 97 -7.51 21.54 -3.33
N GLY A 98 -7.44 21.17 -2.07
CA GLY A 98 -8.37 21.60 -1.03
C GLY A 98 -8.16 20.80 0.25
N ASP A 99 -8.48 21.39 1.40
CA ASP A 99 -8.22 20.79 2.72
C ASP A 99 -9.04 19.52 2.94
N VAL A 100 -10.25 19.47 2.39
CA VAL A 100 -11.10 18.25 2.41
C VAL A 100 -10.42 17.09 1.68
N ALA A 101 -9.84 17.33 0.51
CA ALA A 101 -9.15 16.28 -0.26
C ALA A 101 -7.87 15.78 0.44
N LYS A 102 -7.21 16.64 1.23
CA LYS A 102 -6.06 16.23 2.07
C LYS A 102 -6.52 15.36 3.24
N ASN A 103 -7.53 15.82 3.98
CA ASN A 103 -8.08 15.11 5.13
C ASN A 103 -8.57 13.71 4.73
N ILE A 104 -9.28 13.60 3.61
CA ILE A 104 -9.75 12.31 3.10
C ILE A 104 -8.59 11.33 2.83
N ARG A 105 -7.46 11.81 2.30
CA ARG A 105 -6.27 10.96 2.05
C ARG A 105 -5.52 10.58 3.33
N GLN A 106 -5.76 11.30 4.43
CA GLN A 106 -5.13 11.09 5.73
C GLN A 106 -6.05 10.33 6.71
N MET A 107 -7.23 9.89 6.27
CA MET A 107 -8.15 9.11 7.10
C MET A 107 -7.50 7.79 7.53
N PRO A 108 -7.56 7.46 8.84
CA PRO A 108 -7.10 6.19 9.38
C PRO A 108 -7.77 4.99 8.69
N ASP A 109 -7.05 3.87 8.63
CA ASP A 109 -7.56 2.62 8.07
C ASP A 109 -8.79 2.08 8.81
N PHE A 110 -8.80 2.15 10.14
CA PHE A 110 -9.89 1.60 10.98
C PHE A 110 -10.35 2.55 12.09
N VAL A 111 -11.60 2.36 12.48
CA VAL A 111 -12.11 2.69 13.81
C VAL A 111 -12.35 1.37 14.54
N ILE A 112 -11.74 1.19 15.72
CA ILE A 112 -12.00 0.06 16.60
C ILE A 112 -12.76 0.51 17.83
N PHE A 113 -13.65 -0.33 18.34
CA PHE A 113 -14.50 -0.02 19.49
C PHE A 113 -14.61 -1.20 20.46
N LYS A 114 -14.41 -0.93 21.74
CA LYS A 114 -14.60 -1.87 22.86
C LYS A 114 -14.85 -1.07 24.13
N ASP A 115 -15.75 -1.55 24.99
CA ASP A 115 -16.03 -0.95 26.31
C ASP A 115 -16.31 0.56 26.30
N ASN A 116 -17.10 1.02 25.31
CA ASN A 116 -17.43 2.43 25.09
C ASN A 116 -16.25 3.35 24.73
N GLN A 117 -15.11 2.78 24.34
CA GLN A 117 -13.94 3.52 23.86
C GLN A 117 -13.71 3.22 22.38
N ALA A 118 -13.52 4.30 21.61
CA ALA A 118 -13.20 4.24 20.20
C ALA A 118 -11.74 4.68 19.98
N HIS A 119 -11.03 3.97 19.09
CA HIS A 119 -9.68 4.33 18.67
C HIS A 119 -9.57 4.38 17.16
N PHE A 120 -8.90 5.41 16.65
CA PHE A 120 -8.46 5.46 15.26
C PHE A 120 -7.16 4.66 15.11
N ILE A 121 -7.14 3.74 14.16
CA ILE A 121 -5.98 2.88 13.89
C ILE A 121 -5.52 3.12 12.45
N GLU A 122 -4.25 3.48 12.29
CA GLU A 122 -3.55 3.54 11.00
C GLU A 122 -2.53 2.39 10.95
N VAL A 123 -2.55 1.59 9.89
CA VAL A 123 -1.63 0.46 9.72
C VAL A 123 -0.55 0.79 8.70
N LYS A 124 0.70 0.47 9.03
CA LYS A 124 1.84 0.59 8.12
C LYS A 124 2.65 -0.68 8.11
N TYR A 125 2.93 -1.21 6.91
CA TYR A 125 4.01 -2.17 6.73
C TYR A 125 5.34 -1.46 6.46
N ARG A 126 6.38 -1.84 7.21
CA ARG A 126 7.76 -1.38 6.97
C ARG A 126 8.77 -2.49 7.23
N ALA A 127 9.48 -2.90 6.18
CA ALA A 127 10.53 -3.92 6.29
C ALA A 127 11.73 -3.46 7.16
N ASN A 128 12.06 -2.16 7.13
CA ASN A 128 13.11 -1.58 7.98
C ASN A 128 12.66 -1.41 9.44
N GLY A 129 11.36 -1.49 9.74
CA GLY A 129 10.85 -1.33 11.09
C GLY A 129 10.98 0.09 11.67
N GLU A 130 10.99 1.11 10.81
CA GLU A 130 11.04 2.50 11.21
C GLU A 130 9.76 3.26 10.90
N LEU A 131 9.34 4.14 11.82
CA LEU A 131 8.26 5.08 11.61
C LEU A 131 8.54 6.40 12.35
N LYS A 132 8.45 7.51 11.64
CA LYS A 132 8.78 8.86 12.13
C LYS A 132 7.65 9.84 11.82
N LEU A 133 7.57 10.95 12.56
CA LEU A 133 6.53 11.98 12.35
C LEU A 133 6.48 12.49 10.89
N LYS A 134 7.66 12.71 10.28
CA LYS A 134 7.77 13.14 8.87
C LYS A 134 7.14 12.17 7.86
N ASP A 135 6.91 10.91 8.25
CA ASP A 135 6.24 9.93 7.40
C ASP A 135 4.72 10.12 7.40
N ILE A 136 4.19 10.72 8.46
CA ILE A 136 2.78 11.00 8.66
C ILE A 136 2.42 12.39 8.09
N THR A 137 3.26 13.40 8.35
CA THR A 137 2.99 14.80 7.97
C THR A 137 3.41 15.14 6.52
N ARG A 138 3.65 14.13 5.67
CA ARG A 138 4.06 14.35 4.26
C ARG A 138 3.08 15.18 3.44
N TYR A 139 1.81 15.17 3.83
CA TYR A 139 0.72 15.86 3.13
C TYR A 139 0.25 17.15 3.83
N GLY A 140 0.96 17.55 4.89
CA GLY A 140 0.59 18.62 5.79
C GLY A 140 0.27 18.09 7.19
N ASP A 141 -0.37 18.93 8.00
CA ASP A 141 -0.78 18.58 9.35
C ASP A 141 -1.72 17.37 9.32
N TYR A 142 -1.57 16.48 10.30
CA TYR A 142 -2.35 15.26 10.38
C TYR A 142 -3.60 15.51 11.24
N PRO A 143 -4.81 15.46 10.66
CA PRO A 143 -6.01 15.92 11.36
C PRO A 143 -6.54 14.96 12.44
N PHE A 144 -5.95 13.76 12.58
CA PHE A 144 -6.40 12.73 13.52
C PHE A 144 -5.40 12.55 14.66
N GLU A 145 -5.32 13.53 15.55
CA GLU A 145 -4.31 13.57 16.63
C GLU A 145 -4.44 12.43 17.65
N ASN A 146 -5.62 11.82 17.75
CA ASN A 146 -5.87 10.66 18.63
C ASN A 146 -5.61 9.30 17.95
N ALA A 147 -5.01 9.29 16.75
CA ALA A 147 -4.74 8.05 16.04
C ALA A 147 -3.54 7.30 16.63
N LEU A 148 -3.66 5.97 16.62
CA LEU A 148 -2.57 5.04 16.90
C LEU A 148 -2.06 4.43 15.60
N PHE A 149 -0.75 4.51 15.40
CA PHE A 149 -0.06 3.92 14.26
C PHE A 149 0.48 2.56 14.63
N ILE A 150 0.00 1.53 13.93
CA ILE A 150 0.46 0.17 14.07
C ILE A 150 1.45 -0.16 12.96
N LEU A 151 2.70 -0.34 13.36
CA LEU A 151 3.78 -0.72 12.47
C LEU A 151 3.94 -2.24 12.44
N VAL A 152 3.51 -2.85 11.34
CA VAL A 152 3.78 -4.25 11.04
C VAL A 152 5.15 -4.36 10.38
N THR A 153 6.00 -5.20 10.93
CA THR A 153 7.32 -5.51 10.40
C THR A 153 7.40 -7.02 10.11
N LYS A 154 8.54 -7.49 9.60
CA LYS A 154 8.75 -8.92 9.36
C LYS A 154 8.67 -9.79 10.62
N LYS A 155 8.85 -9.21 11.81
CA LYS A 155 8.99 -9.98 13.07
C LYS A 155 8.03 -9.54 14.17
N HIS A 156 7.68 -8.25 14.17
CA HIS A 156 7.00 -7.63 15.30
C HIS A 156 5.90 -6.70 14.81
N ILE A 157 4.88 -6.59 15.65
CA ILE A 157 3.83 -5.58 15.56
C ILE A 157 4.12 -4.54 16.65
N LYS A 158 4.35 -3.30 16.23
CA LYS A 158 4.66 -2.17 17.11
C LYS A 158 3.57 -1.11 17.02
N CYS A 159 3.46 -0.25 18.03
CA CYS A 159 2.43 0.77 18.14
C CYS A 159 2.98 2.07 18.72
N ILE A 160 2.57 3.20 18.17
CA ILE A 160 2.89 4.55 18.65
C ILE A 160 1.70 5.47 18.39
N SER A 161 1.36 6.39 19.29
CA SER A 161 0.32 7.39 19.02
C SER A 161 0.87 8.57 18.21
N TYR A 162 -0.02 9.33 17.58
CA TYR A 162 0.36 10.60 16.93
C TYR A 162 1.00 11.58 17.93
N GLU A 163 0.40 11.74 19.11
CA GLU A 163 0.94 12.59 20.18
C GLU A 163 2.38 12.19 20.56
N GLU A 164 2.67 10.89 20.63
CA GLU A 164 4.02 10.40 20.89
C GLU A 164 5.01 10.78 19.77
N LEU A 165 4.57 10.71 18.51
CA LEU A 165 5.37 11.15 17.36
C LEU A 165 5.63 12.67 17.39
N GLU A 166 4.65 13.47 17.78
CA GLU A 166 4.79 14.93 17.94
C GLU A 166 5.76 15.31 19.05
N GLN A 167 5.80 14.52 20.13
CA GLN A 167 6.80 14.63 21.20
C GLN A 167 8.21 14.19 20.77
N GLY A 168 8.40 13.81 19.50
CA GLY A 168 9.69 13.39 18.94
C GLY A 168 10.06 11.94 19.22
N LYS A 169 9.14 11.12 19.74
CA LYS A 169 9.35 9.67 19.81
C LYS A 169 9.23 9.08 18.41
N GLU A 170 9.91 7.98 18.17
CA GLU A 170 9.88 7.28 16.88
C GLU A 170 9.89 5.77 17.12
N ILE A 171 9.37 5.00 16.16
CA ILE A 171 9.62 3.57 16.14
C ILE A 171 10.92 3.35 15.37
N THR A 172 11.88 2.69 16.02
CA THR A 172 13.13 2.22 15.42
C THR A 172 13.16 0.68 15.39
N PRO A 173 14.10 0.03 14.69
CA PRO A 173 14.18 -1.43 14.65
C PRO A 173 14.36 -2.03 16.06
N THR A 174 15.16 -1.37 16.90
CA THR A 174 15.50 -1.78 18.28
C THR A 174 14.54 -1.25 19.35
N SER A 175 13.62 -0.36 18.99
CA SER A 175 12.60 0.15 19.91
C SER A 175 11.66 -0.96 20.38
N HIS A 176 11.20 -0.87 21.63
CA HIS A 176 10.35 -1.88 22.29
C HIS A 176 8.88 -1.43 22.37
N ASN A 177 8.44 -0.60 21.42
CA ASN A 177 7.07 -0.10 21.25
C ASN A 177 6.10 -1.21 20.82
N TYR A 178 6.14 -2.39 21.45
CA TYR A 178 5.32 -3.53 21.06
C TYR A 178 3.84 -3.26 21.32
N LEU A 179 2.97 -3.67 20.39
CA LEU A 179 1.53 -3.53 20.54
C LEU A 179 1.02 -4.20 21.82
N GLY A 180 1.54 -5.38 22.17
CA GLY A 180 1.19 -6.10 23.41
C GLY A 180 1.61 -5.44 24.73
N LYS A 181 2.16 -4.21 24.70
CA LYS A 181 2.43 -3.39 25.89
C LYS A 181 1.47 -2.20 26.01
N ARG A 182 0.58 -2.01 25.04
CA ARG A 182 -0.41 -0.92 25.03
C ARG A 182 -1.56 -1.26 25.96
N LYS A 183 -1.69 -0.47 27.02
CA LYS A 183 -2.71 -0.68 28.06
C LYS A 183 -4.11 -0.38 27.54
N GLU A 184 -4.24 0.46 26.51
CA GLU A 184 -5.54 0.85 25.95
C GLU A 184 -6.27 -0.32 25.27
N PHE A 185 -5.54 -1.38 24.92
CA PHE A 185 -6.10 -2.48 24.14
C PHE A 185 -6.36 -3.77 24.93
N ASP A 186 -6.09 -3.79 26.24
CA ASP A 186 -6.19 -4.99 27.08
C ASP A 186 -5.62 -6.24 26.37
N THR A 187 -4.38 -6.12 25.90
CA THR A 187 -3.82 -7.09 24.96
C THR A 187 -3.52 -8.43 25.59
N ASP A 188 -3.82 -9.51 24.86
CA ASP A 188 -3.32 -10.85 25.14
C ASP A 188 -1.94 -11.07 24.48
N LYS A 189 -0.92 -11.34 25.29
CA LYS A 189 0.45 -11.54 24.82
C LYS A 189 0.59 -12.75 23.89
N ASP A 190 -0.09 -13.85 24.17
CA ASP A 190 0.03 -15.08 23.41
C ASP A 190 -0.63 -14.92 22.03
N LEU A 191 -1.78 -14.25 22.01
CA LEU A 191 -2.45 -13.87 20.77
C LEU A 191 -1.59 -12.93 19.93
N ILE A 192 -0.98 -11.90 20.53
CA ILE A 192 -0.07 -11.00 19.80
C ILE A 192 1.11 -11.76 19.20
N ILE A 193 1.68 -12.74 19.92
CA ILE A 193 2.76 -13.60 19.43
C ILE A 193 2.27 -14.45 18.25
N GLU A 194 1.07 -15.02 18.32
CA GLU A 194 0.46 -15.75 17.21
C GLU A 194 0.35 -14.89 15.95
N TYR A 195 -0.17 -13.66 16.07
CA TYR A 195 -0.28 -12.74 14.93
C TYR A 195 1.07 -12.25 14.42
N CYS A 196 2.09 -12.15 15.27
CA CYS A 196 3.46 -11.94 14.82
C CYS A 196 3.97 -13.11 13.95
N LYS A 197 3.58 -14.36 14.22
CA LYS A 197 3.94 -15.50 13.36
C LYS A 197 3.29 -15.41 11.98
N TYR A 198 2.05 -14.90 11.87
CA TYR A 198 1.46 -14.62 10.56
C TYR A 198 2.26 -13.56 9.81
N ALA A 199 2.63 -12.46 10.46
CA ALA A 199 3.49 -11.44 9.85
C ALA A 199 4.82 -12.04 9.34
N VAL A 200 5.48 -12.88 10.13
CA VAL A 200 6.69 -13.61 9.70
C VAL A 200 6.41 -14.44 8.45
N LYS A 201 5.35 -15.26 8.47
CA LYS A 201 4.98 -16.14 7.36
C LYS A 201 4.70 -15.37 6.06
N PHE A 202 3.98 -14.26 6.13
CA PHE A 202 3.60 -13.50 4.94
C PHE A 202 4.71 -12.56 4.42
N PHE A 203 5.66 -12.18 5.28
CA PHE A 203 6.70 -11.21 4.94
C PHE A 203 8.13 -11.77 4.92
N GLU A 204 8.32 -13.09 5.09
CA GLU A 204 9.62 -13.77 5.15
C GLU A 204 10.57 -13.37 4.01
N ASN A 205 10.06 -13.35 2.78
CA ASN A 205 10.83 -13.13 1.55
C ASN A 205 10.80 -11.68 1.02
N THR A 206 10.38 -10.71 1.84
CA THR A 206 10.06 -9.34 1.38
C THR A 206 11.11 -8.28 1.56
#